data_AF-W7MW28-F1
#
_entry.id   AF-W7MW28-F1
#
_cell.length_a   1.000
_cell.length_b   1.000
_cell.length_c   1.000
_cell.angle_alpha   90.00
_cell.angle_beta   90.00
_cell.angle_gamma   90.00
#
_symmetry.space_group_name_H-M   'P 1'
#
loop_
_entity.id
_entity.type
_entity.pdbx_description
1 polymer ?
#
loop_
_entity_poly.entity_id
_entity_poly.type
_entity_poly.pdbx_seq_one_letter_code
_entity_poly.pdbx_strand_id
1 'polypeptide(L)'
;MSQSNVGYPSLYEGGDQRHYSKEEVREENRTHPNVNTEGYLHKEGIMNELREADTNRIVADRMKHEPGFVATMHGNKPSRGAEIDAELAREDAERVEKKKGKTDRMPGKKMEHNTSKSEWKQQMDREEQEALAKHSNR
;
A
#
# COMPACT_ATOMS: atom_id res chain seq x y z
N MET A 1 -48.41 -13.03 -14.10
CA MET A 1 -48.28 -11.60 -13.77
C MET A 1 -47.00 -11.43 -12.96
N SER A 2 -46.03 -10.68 -13.48
CA SER A 2 -44.71 -10.51 -12.85
C SER A 2 -44.85 -9.62 -11.61
N GLN A 3 -44.56 -10.17 -10.44
CA GLN A 3 -44.57 -9.44 -9.16
C GLN A 3 -43.12 -9.04 -8.85
N SER A 4 -42.78 -7.76 -9.01
CA SER A 4 -41.47 -7.23 -8.65
C SER A 4 -41.36 -7.04 -7.14
N ASN A 5 -40.20 -7.35 -6.54
CA ASN A 5 -39.91 -7.16 -5.10
C ASN A 5 -39.98 -5.69 -4.62
N VAL A 6 -40.17 -4.73 -5.52
CA VAL A 6 -40.14 -3.28 -5.24
C VAL A 6 -41.53 -2.63 -5.15
N GLY A 7 -42.62 -3.41 -5.12
CA GLY A 7 -43.98 -2.91 -4.89
C GLY A 7 -44.83 -2.74 -6.16
N TYR A 8 -46.02 -2.14 -6.01
CA TYR A 8 -47.02 -2.01 -7.08
C TYR A 8 -46.63 -0.94 -8.11
N PRO A 9 -46.63 -1.25 -9.43
CA PRO A 9 -46.22 -0.31 -10.48
C PRO A 9 -47.05 0.98 -10.56
N SER A 10 -48.28 0.99 -10.03
CA SER A 10 -49.20 2.14 -10.06
C SER A 10 -48.84 3.26 -9.09
N LEU A 11 -47.91 3.03 -8.16
CA LEU A 11 -47.44 4.04 -7.20
C LEU A 11 -46.34 4.94 -7.77
N TYR A 12 -45.69 4.50 -8.85
CA TYR A 12 -44.55 5.19 -9.45
C TYR A 12 -45.00 5.95 -10.69
N GLU A 13 -44.68 7.23 -10.77
CA GLU A 13 -44.89 8.02 -11.99
C GLU A 13 -43.91 7.53 -13.07
N GLY A 14 -44.25 7.66 -14.35
CA GLY A 14 -43.53 7.01 -15.48
C GLY A 14 -42.04 7.35 -15.65
N GLY A 15 -41.46 8.16 -14.75
CA GLY A 15 -40.02 8.45 -14.65
C GLY A 15 -39.31 7.88 -13.41
N ASP A 16 -40.02 7.36 -12.40
CA ASP A 16 -39.42 6.93 -11.13
C ASP A 16 -38.70 5.57 -11.21
N GLN A 17 -39.07 4.72 -12.17
CA GLN A 17 -38.43 3.42 -12.41
C GLN A 17 -37.60 3.42 -13.70
N ARG A 18 -36.74 4.42 -13.89
CA ARG A 18 -35.78 4.41 -14.99
C ARG A 18 -34.60 3.50 -14.65
N HIS A 19 -34.55 2.34 -15.29
CA HIS A 19 -33.34 1.53 -15.36
C HIS A 19 -32.40 2.14 -16.40
N TYR A 20 -31.41 2.90 -15.96
CA TYR A 20 -30.35 3.38 -16.86
C TYR A 20 -29.43 2.22 -17.24
N SER A 21 -29.10 2.12 -18.52
CA SER A 21 -28.04 1.23 -18.97
C SER A 21 -26.68 1.73 -18.49
N LYS A 22 -25.71 0.82 -18.33
CA LYS A 22 -24.34 1.21 -17.94
C LYS A 22 -23.70 2.16 -18.96
N GLU A 23 -24.08 2.04 -20.23
CA GLU A 23 -23.60 2.87 -21.34
C GLU A 23 -24.12 4.30 -21.24
N GLU A 24 -25.42 4.49 -21.00
CA GLU A 24 -26.02 5.83 -20.80
C GLU A 24 -25.42 6.55 -19.57
N VAL A 25 -25.17 5.83 -18.48
CA VAL A 25 -24.51 6.40 -17.28
C VAL A 25 -23.07 6.84 -17.59
N ARG A 26 -22.36 6.12 -18.47
CA ARG A 26 -20.99 6.43 -18.88
C ARG A 26 -20.94 7.66 -19.79
N GLU A 27 -21.87 7.77 -20.75
CA GLU A 27 -21.98 8.94 -21.63
C GLU A 27 -22.33 10.22 -20.86
N GLU A 28 -23.16 10.11 -19.81
CA GLU A 28 -23.55 11.25 -18.99
C GLU A 28 -22.41 11.78 -18.09
N ASN A 29 -21.28 11.08 -17.98
CA ASN A 29 -20.15 11.41 -17.09
C ASN A 29 -20.58 11.75 -15.64
N ARG A 30 -21.72 11.21 -15.20
CA ARG A 30 -22.26 11.42 -13.84
C ARG A 30 -21.58 10.57 -12.78
N THR A 31 -20.64 9.72 -13.17
CA THR A 31 -19.79 8.98 -12.25
C THR A 31 -18.88 9.96 -11.54
N HIS A 32 -18.88 9.94 -10.20
CA HIS A 32 -17.91 10.73 -9.43
C HIS A 32 -16.49 10.49 -9.98
N PRO A 33 -15.70 11.55 -10.25
CA PRO A 33 -14.43 11.43 -10.96
C PRO A 33 -13.41 10.50 -10.27
N ASN A 34 -13.61 10.22 -8.98
CA ASN A 34 -12.74 9.38 -8.17
C ASN A 34 -13.36 8.02 -7.80
N VAL A 35 -14.58 7.70 -8.26
CA VAL A 35 -15.24 6.43 -7.95
C VAL A 35 -15.30 5.59 -9.22
N ASN A 36 -14.51 4.52 -9.22
CA ASN A 36 -14.52 3.54 -10.28
C ASN A 36 -15.80 2.70 -10.22
N THR A 37 -16.79 3.06 -11.03
CA THR A 37 -18.07 2.35 -11.15
C THR A 37 -18.00 1.10 -12.02
N GLU A 38 -16.94 0.94 -12.81
CA GLU A 38 -16.75 -0.22 -13.71
C GLU A 38 -16.16 -1.43 -12.97
N GLY A 39 -15.68 -1.25 -11.73
CA GLY A 39 -15.10 -2.32 -10.92
C GLY A 39 -13.71 -2.78 -11.38
N TYR A 40 -13.15 -2.15 -12.41
CA TYR A 40 -11.82 -2.44 -12.95
C TYR A 40 -11.02 -1.16 -13.12
N LEU A 41 -9.83 -1.09 -12.53
CA LEU A 41 -8.92 0.05 -12.71
C LEU A 41 -8.50 0.13 -14.18
N HIS A 42 -8.83 1.23 -14.86
CA HIS A 42 -8.31 1.54 -16.19
C HIS A 42 -6.78 1.69 -16.09
N LYS A 43 -6.04 0.77 -16.70
CA LYS A 43 -4.56 0.73 -16.63
C LYS A 43 -3.89 2.00 -17.14
N GLU A 44 -4.53 2.69 -18.09
CA GLU A 44 -4.01 3.89 -18.75
C GLU A 44 -4.20 5.19 -17.94
N GLY A 45 -4.90 5.14 -16.80
CA GLY A 45 -4.98 6.29 -15.90
C GLY A 45 -3.63 6.53 -15.22
N ILE A 46 -3.11 7.76 -15.25
CA ILE A 46 -1.79 8.14 -14.69
C ILE A 46 -1.58 7.61 -13.27
N MET A 47 -2.61 7.67 -12.41
CA MET A 47 -2.54 7.15 -11.04
C MET A 47 -2.45 5.63 -10.94
N ASN A 48 -3.05 4.91 -11.89
CA ASN A 48 -3.02 3.46 -11.94
C ASN A 48 -1.67 2.98 -12.49
N GLU A 49 -1.15 3.65 -13.52
CA GLU A 49 0.20 3.39 -14.03
C GLU A 49 1.27 3.63 -12.96
N LEU A 50 1.18 4.74 -12.21
CA LEU A 50 2.09 5.03 -11.11
C LEU A 50 2.02 3.94 -10.02
N ARG A 51 0.80 3.51 -9.66
CA ARG A 51 0.60 2.44 -8.69
C ARG A 51 1.14 1.10 -9.18
N GLU A 52 0.95 0.77 -10.45
CA GLU A 52 1.54 -0.44 -11.06
C GLU A 52 3.07 -0.38 -11.02
N ALA A 53 3.67 0.76 -11.38
CA ALA A 53 5.11 0.98 -11.32
C ALA A 53 5.66 0.81 -9.89
N ASP A 54 4.98 1.37 -8.88
CA ASP A 54 5.36 1.22 -7.48
C ASP A 54 5.26 -0.23 -7.02
N THR A 55 4.18 -0.94 -7.36
CA THR A 55 4.03 -2.36 -7.02
C THR A 55 5.11 -3.21 -7.65
N ASN A 56 5.45 -2.96 -8.92
CA ASN A 56 6.49 -3.67 -9.64
C ASN A 56 7.87 -3.42 -9.01
N ARG A 57 8.14 -2.18 -8.57
CA ARG A 57 9.38 -1.84 -7.87
C ARG A 57 9.51 -2.59 -6.55
N ILE A 58 8.45 -2.59 -5.74
CA ILE A 58 8.43 -3.29 -4.44
C ILE A 58 8.63 -4.80 -4.64
N VAL A 59 7.94 -5.39 -5.61
CA VAL A 59 8.08 -6.81 -5.95
C VAL A 59 9.50 -7.11 -6.42
N ALA A 60 10.07 -6.29 -7.30
CA ALA A 60 11.44 -6.46 -7.79
C ALA A 60 12.48 -6.35 -6.68
N ASP A 61 12.30 -5.44 -5.72
CA ASP A 61 13.21 -5.30 -4.59
C ASP A 61 13.11 -6.50 -3.64
N ARG A 62 11.89 -7.01 -3.36
CA ARG A 62 11.72 -8.26 -2.59
C ARG A 62 12.34 -9.46 -3.30
N MET A 63 12.18 -9.58 -4.61
CA MET A 63 12.80 -10.65 -5.40
C MET A 63 14.34 -10.66 -5.30
N LYS A 64 14.98 -9.50 -5.08
CA LYS A 64 16.43 -9.39 -4.93
C LYS A 64 16.93 -9.72 -3.52
N HIS A 65 16.14 -9.37 -2.50
CA HIS A 65 16.58 -9.44 -1.10
C HIS A 65 16.06 -10.66 -0.34
N GLU A 66 14.92 -11.22 -0.75
CA GLU A 66 14.29 -12.36 -0.08
C GLU A 66 14.54 -13.67 -0.85
N PRO A 67 15.42 -14.55 -0.34
CA PRO A 67 15.61 -15.86 -0.95
C PRO A 67 14.32 -16.68 -0.85
N GLY A 68 13.83 -17.16 -2.00
CA GLY A 68 12.62 -18.00 -2.08
C GLY A 68 11.31 -17.24 -2.35
N PHE A 69 11.31 -15.91 -2.41
CA PHE A 69 10.11 -15.10 -2.66
C PHE A 69 9.41 -15.44 -3.99
N VAL A 70 10.18 -15.74 -5.04
CA VAL A 70 9.62 -16.14 -6.34
C VAL A 70 8.84 -17.44 -6.24
N ALA A 71 9.37 -18.43 -5.51
CA ALA A 71 8.70 -19.71 -5.35
C ALA A 71 7.37 -19.54 -4.59
N THR A 72 7.38 -18.79 -3.49
CA THR A 72 6.16 -18.55 -2.70
C THR A 72 5.13 -17.73 -3.46
N MET A 73 5.55 -16.73 -4.26
CA MET A 73 4.68 -15.94 -5.12
C MET A 73 3.92 -16.80 -6.13
N HIS A 74 4.56 -17.84 -6.68
CA HIS A 74 3.95 -18.78 -7.62
C HIS A 74 3.27 -19.99 -6.94
N GLY A 75 3.16 -20.02 -5.60
CA GLY A 75 2.53 -21.10 -4.86
C GLY A 75 3.38 -22.38 -4.75
N ASN A 76 4.66 -22.31 -5.06
CA ASN A 76 5.61 -23.42 -4.97
C ASN A 76 6.38 -23.38 -3.65
N LYS A 77 6.90 -24.55 -3.24
CA LYS A 77 7.83 -24.61 -2.11
C LYS A 77 9.20 -24.04 -2.52
N PRO A 78 9.80 -23.15 -1.72
CA PRO A 78 11.16 -22.68 -1.96
C PRO A 78 12.15 -23.84 -1.90
N SER A 79 13.29 -23.68 -2.56
CA SER A 79 14.36 -24.69 -2.50
C SER A 79 14.93 -24.78 -1.09
N ARG A 80 15.46 -25.94 -0.72
CA ARG A 80 16.10 -26.16 0.59
C ARG A 80 17.23 -25.17 0.88
N GLY A 81 17.96 -24.72 -0.15
CA GLY A 81 18.99 -23.68 -0.02
C GLY A 81 18.38 -22.31 0.28
N ALA A 82 17.31 -21.93 -0.42
CA ALA A 82 16.62 -20.67 -0.18
C ALA A 82 15.96 -20.61 1.22
N GLU A 83 15.47 -21.75 1.73
CA GLU A 83 14.97 -21.84 3.11
C GLU A 83 16.08 -21.58 4.14
N ILE A 84 17.26 -22.16 3.93
CA ILE A 84 18.44 -21.97 4.80
C ILE A 84 18.92 -20.52 4.73
N ASP A 85 19.01 -19.93 3.54
CA ASP A 85 19.43 -18.54 3.37
C ASP A 85 18.43 -17.57 4.05
N ALA A 86 17.13 -17.87 3.97
CA ALA A 86 16.10 -17.09 4.66
C ALA A 86 16.18 -17.23 6.19
N GLU A 87 16.57 -18.39 6.71
CA GLU A 87 16.80 -18.61 8.14
C GLU A 87 18.05 -17.87 8.62
N LEU A 88 19.15 -17.95 7.88
CA LEU A 88 20.40 -17.26 8.18
C LEU A 88 20.22 -15.74 8.21
N ALA A 89 19.54 -15.18 7.20
CA ALA A 89 19.26 -13.75 7.14
C ALA A 89 18.42 -13.26 8.34
N ARG A 90 17.49 -14.08 8.83
CA ARG A 90 16.69 -13.77 10.03
C ARG A 90 17.53 -13.84 11.30
N GLU A 91 18.35 -14.88 11.45
CA GLU A 91 19.23 -15.02 12.61
C GLU A 91 20.25 -13.87 12.69
N ASP A 92 20.80 -13.46 11.55
CA ASP A 92 21.72 -12.32 11.47
C ASP A 92 21.05 -11.00 11.81
N ALA A 93 19.82 -10.77 11.34
CA ALA A 93 19.05 -9.58 11.70
C ALA A 93 18.81 -9.50 13.21
N GLU A 94 18.37 -10.60 13.85
CA GLU A 94 18.19 -10.64 15.31
C GLU A 94 19.50 -10.38 16.07
N ARG A 95 20.61 -10.95 15.59
CA ARG A 95 21.92 -10.79 16.21
C ARG A 95 22.39 -9.34 16.11
N VAL A 96 22.12 -8.66 14.99
CA VAL A 96 22.40 -7.24 14.81
C VAL A 96 21.53 -6.39 15.73
N GLU A 97 20.25 -6.68 15.89
CA GLU A 97 19.36 -5.95 16.81
C GLU A 97 19.81 -6.10 18.27
N LYS A 98 20.12 -7.32 18.70
CA LYS A 98 20.66 -7.59 20.04
C LYS A 98 21.96 -6.83 20.29
N LYS A 99 22.83 -6.71 19.28
CA LYS A 99 24.06 -5.91 19.34
C LYS A 99 23.78 -4.41 19.38
N LYS A 100 22.92 -3.87 18.51
CA LYS A 100 22.54 -2.44 18.49
C LYS A 100 21.98 -1.99 19.84
N GLY A 101 21.02 -2.74 20.39
CA GLY A 101 20.45 -2.45 21.71
C GLY A 101 21.45 -2.53 22.85
N LYS A 102 22.48 -3.38 22.74
CA LYS A 102 23.57 -3.48 23.73
C LYS A 102 24.59 -2.36 23.57
N THR A 103 24.86 -1.92 22.33
CA THR A 103 25.76 -0.78 22.06
C THR A 103 25.17 0.57 22.45
N ASP A 104 23.86 0.77 22.34
CA ASP A 104 23.21 2.01 22.81
C ASP A 104 22.99 2.04 24.33
N ARG A 105 23.09 0.88 25.01
CA ARG A 105 23.02 0.75 26.47
C ARG A 105 24.40 0.69 27.15
N MET A 106 25.51 0.88 26.43
CA MET A 106 26.84 0.85 27.06
C MET A 106 27.09 2.13 27.88
N PRO A 107 27.38 2.02 29.20
CA PRO A 107 27.72 3.17 30.02
C PRO A 107 29.05 3.75 29.53
N GLY A 108 28.98 4.92 28.88
CA GLY A 108 30.15 5.60 28.29
C GLY A 108 29.95 6.10 26.86
N LYS A 109 28.94 5.59 26.14
CA LYS A 109 28.52 6.19 24.87
C LYS A 109 27.74 7.46 25.19
N LYS A 110 28.38 8.63 25.09
CA LYS A 110 27.71 9.91 25.33
C LYS A 110 26.58 10.07 24.31
N MET A 111 25.35 10.21 24.80
CA MET A 111 24.26 10.73 23.98
C MET A 111 24.62 12.19 23.69
N GLU A 112 25.07 12.47 22.47
CA GLU A 112 25.48 13.80 22.00
C GLU A 112 24.22 14.69 21.90
N HIS A 113 23.68 15.14 23.04
CA HIS A 113 22.42 15.90 23.09
C HIS A 113 22.56 17.33 22.55
N ASN A 114 23.78 17.87 22.42
CA ASN A 114 24.05 19.26 22.02
C ASN A 114 25.16 19.34 20.95
N THR A 115 25.10 18.50 19.91
CA THR A 115 25.99 18.64 18.76
C THR A 115 25.20 19.14 17.56
N SER A 116 25.84 19.91 16.68
CA SER A 116 25.23 20.36 15.41
C SER A 116 24.63 19.19 14.60
N LYS A 117 25.22 17.99 14.73
CA LYS A 117 24.75 16.77 14.09
C LYS A 117 23.46 16.21 14.72
N SER A 118 23.20 16.41 16.01
CA SER A 118 21.96 16.01 16.67
C SER A 118 20.84 17.03 16.44
N GLU A 119 21.16 18.32 16.41
CA GLU A 119 20.20 19.40 16.08
C GLU A 119 19.70 19.28 14.64
N TRP A 120 20.61 19.08 13.69
CA TRP A 120 20.26 18.84 12.28
C TRP A 120 19.37 17.61 12.12
N LYS A 121 19.65 16.53 12.86
CA LYS A 121 18.82 15.31 12.84
C LYS A 121 17.43 15.55 13.44
N GLN A 122 17.34 16.28 14.54
CA GLN A 122 16.05 16.67 15.15
C GLN A 122 15.22 17.56 14.22
N GLN A 123 15.87 18.42 13.44
CA GLN A 123 15.20 19.25 12.45
C GLN A 123 14.65 18.40 11.29
N MET A 124 15.44 17.46 10.76
CA MET A 124 15.00 16.52 9.73
C MET A 124 13.84 15.64 10.19
N ASP A 125 13.93 15.06 11.39
CA ASP A 125 12.87 14.21 11.96
C ASP A 125 11.57 15.03 12.16
N ARG A 126 11.68 16.32 12.52
CA ARG A 126 10.53 17.23 12.65
C ARG A 126 9.92 17.58 11.29
N GLU A 127 10.74 17.85 10.28
CA GLU A 127 10.29 18.13 8.91
C GLU A 127 9.60 16.90 8.29
N GLU A 128 10.11 15.69 8.51
CA GLU A 128 9.44 14.44 8.10
C GLU A 128 8.08 14.27 8.79
N GLN A 129 8.01 14.50 10.10
CA GLN A 129 6.76 14.42 10.87
C GLN A 129 5.72 15.45 10.37
N GLU A 130 6.16 16.67 10.08
CA GLU A 130 5.29 17.70 9.50
C GLU A 130 4.85 17.34 8.07
N ALA A 131 5.73 16.78 7.25
CA ALA A 131 5.38 16.33 5.92
C ALA A 131 4.34 15.20 5.98
N LEU A 132 4.54 14.21 6.86
CA LEU A 132 3.59 13.13 7.10
C LEU A 132 2.25 13.67 7.62
N ALA A 133 2.25 14.64 8.54
CA ALA A 133 1.04 15.27 9.05
C ALA A 133 0.29 16.08 7.97
N LYS A 134 1.03 16.78 7.09
CA LYS A 134 0.46 17.52 5.94
C LYS A 134 -0.13 16.56 4.89
N HIS A 135 0.46 15.37 4.73
CA HIS A 135 -0.06 14.32 3.86
C HIS A 135 -1.21 13.51 4.48
N SER A 136 -1.31 13.44 5.81
CA SER A 136 -2.40 12.77 6.53
C SER A 136 -3.67 13.62 6.66
N ASN A 137 -3.58 14.95 6.53
CA ASN A 137 -4.70 15.89 6.67
C ASN A 137 -5.28 16.37 5.33
N ARG A 138 -5.08 15.60 4.24
CA ARG A 138 -5.55 15.91 2.89
C ARG A 138 -6.37 14.76 2.35
#